data_AF-B1BY60-F1
#
_entry.id   AF-B1BY60-F1
#
_cell.length_a   1.000
_cell.length_b   1.000
_cell.length_c   1.000
_cell.angle_alpha   90.00
_cell.angle_beta   90.00
_cell.angle_gamma   90.00
#
_symmetry.space_group_name_H-M   'P 1'
#
loop_
_entity.id
_entity.type
_entity.pdbx_description
1 polymer ?
#
loop_
_entity_poly.entity_id
_entity_poly.type
_entity_poly.pdbx_seq_one_letter_code
_entity_poly.pdbx_strand_id
1 'polypeptide(L)'
;MSKWKLEEEIINNTFKDIDNIVVMVNRKYISKLEENEIPYFPFSEEAKKCQFIRMGQKRKKFNEEDCRRIKEEHLINGKSYRKLSKEYNCSTRIIYQILKDKY
;
A
#
# COMPACT_ATOMS: atom_id res chain seq x y z
N MET A 1 6.91 9.25 -2.19
CA MET A 1 6.40 8.86 -3.52
C MET A 1 6.03 10.14 -4.24
N SER A 2 6.56 10.36 -5.44
CA SER A 2 6.22 11.52 -6.27
C SER A 2 4.74 11.45 -6.65
N LYS A 3 3.98 12.52 -6.42
CA LYS A 3 2.57 12.60 -6.86
C LYS A 3 2.50 12.69 -8.39
N TRP A 4 1.54 12.04 -9.02
CA TRP A 4 1.30 12.13 -10.46
C TRP A 4 0.36 13.30 -10.75
N LYS A 5 0.55 13.93 -11.91
CA LYS A 5 -0.37 14.92 -12.47
C LYS A 5 -1.15 14.24 -13.59
N LEU A 6 -2.47 14.17 -13.49
CA LEU A 6 -3.37 13.52 -14.44
C LEU A 6 -4.53 14.49 -14.72
N GLU A 7 -4.75 14.88 -15.98
CA GLU A 7 -5.80 15.85 -16.37
C GLU A 7 -5.80 17.11 -15.47
N GLU A 8 -4.62 17.69 -15.24
CA GLU A 8 -4.39 18.84 -14.36
C GLU A 8 -4.57 18.62 -12.85
N GLU A 9 -5.07 17.46 -12.44
CA GLU A 9 -5.22 17.07 -11.04
C GLU A 9 -3.96 16.39 -10.48
N ILE A 10 -3.64 16.66 -9.22
CA ILE A 10 -2.52 16.02 -8.51
C ILE A 10 -3.05 14.88 -7.65
N ILE A 11 -2.69 13.64 -7.99
CA ILE A 11 -3.19 12.42 -7.32
C ILE A 11 -2.12 11.72 -6.48
N ASN A 12 -2.53 10.84 -5.56
CA ASN A 12 -1.61 10.07 -4.70
C ASN A 12 -1.17 8.74 -5.33
N ASN A 13 -1.39 8.58 -6.64
CA ASN A 13 -1.03 7.39 -7.44
C ASN A 13 -1.63 6.09 -6.91
N THR A 14 -2.80 6.18 -6.28
CA THR A 14 -3.56 4.98 -5.91
C THR A 14 -4.52 4.64 -7.03
N PHE A 15 -4.80 3.35 -7.24
CA PHE A 15 -5.85 2.94 -8.19
C PHE A 15 -7.19 3.59 -7.86
N LYS A 16 -7.48 3.83 -6.58
CA LYS A 16 -8.69 4.54 -6.15
C LYS A 16 -8.75 5.97 -6.68
N ASP A 17 -7.63 6.69 -6.63
CA ASP A 17 -7.59 8.06 -7.15
C ASP A 17 -7.67 8.08 -8.69
N ILE A 18 -7.00 7.12 -9.35
CA ILE A 18 -7.05 6.99 -10.82
C ILE A 18 -8.47 6.66 -11.30
N ASP A 19 -9.18 5.75 -10.62
CA ASP A 19 -10.53 5.28 -10.98
C ASP A 19 -11.59 6.40 -10.94
N ASN A 20 -11.34 7.48 -10.19
CA ASN A 20 -12.22 8.65 -10.19
C ASN A 20 -12.03 9.57 -11.41
N ILE A 21 -10.93 9.42 -12.15
CA ILE A 21 -10.57 10.31 -13.26
C ILE A 21 -10.59 9.56 -14.59
N VAL A 22 -10.08 8.33 -14.62
CA VAL A 22 -9.90 7.54 -15.85
C VAL A 22 -10.44 6.13 -15.68
N VAL A 23 -11.17 5.66 -16.69
CA VAL A 23 -11.68 4.29 -16.76
C VAL A 23 -10.91 3.45 -17.78
N MET A 24 -10.67 2.19 -17.45
CA MET A 24 -10.09 1.22 -18.40
C MET A 24 -11.19 0.62 -19.28
N VAL A 25 -11.04 0.75 -20.60
CA VAL A 25 -11.98 0.16 -21.56
C VAL A 25 -11.41 -1.09 -22.23
N ASN A 26 -12.28 -2.01 -22.62
CA ASN A 26 -11.86 -3.17 -23.39
C ASN A 26 -11.41 -2.75 -24.79
N ARG A 27 -10.29 -3.30 -25.26
CA ARG A 27 -9.69 -2.99 -26.58
C ARG A 27 -10.68 -3.15 -27.75
N LYS A 28 -11.66 -4.05 -27.65
CA LYS A 28 -12.70 -4.22 -28.68
C LYS A 28 -13.57 -2.99 -28.92
N TYR A 29 -13.54 -2.01 -28.03
CA TYR A 29 -14.31 -0.76 -28.13
C TYR A 29 -13.47 0.44 -28.61
N ILE A 30 -12.19 0.25 -28.95
CA ILE A 30 -11.32 1.34 -29.42
C ILE A 30 -11.88 1.99 -30.69
N SER A 31 -12.40 1.21 -31.63
CA SER A 31 -13.02 1.74 -32.86
C SER A 31 -14.18 2.69 -32.54
N LYS A 32 -14.96 2.42 -31.49
CA LYS A 32 -16.04 3.32 -31.07
C LYS A 32 -15.52 4.63 -30.49
N LEU A 33 -14.35 4.63 -29.84
CA LEU A 33 -13.73 5.86 -29.36
C LEU A 33 -13.22 6.70 -30.52
N GLU A 34 -12.58 6.07 -31.51
CA GLU A 34 -12.12 6.72 -32.73
C GLU A 34 -13.30 7.33 -33.54
N GLU A 35 -14.38 6.56 -33.72
CA GLU A 35 -15.60 7.01 -34.42
C GLU A 35 -16.27 8.22 -33.75
N ASN A 36 -16.15 8.35 -32.43
CA ASN A 36 -16.75 9.44 -31.65
C ASN A 36 -15.74 10.53 -31.28
N GLU A 37 -14.53 10.51 -31.87
CA GLU A 37 -13.46 11.49 -31.62
C GLU A 37 -13.08 11.61 -30.13
N ILE A 38 -13.22 10.52 -29.38
CA ILE A 38 -12.89 10.49 -27.95
C ILE A 38 -11.39 10.16 -27.81
N PRO A 39 -10.58 11.07 -27.22
CA PRO A 39 -9.16 10.82 -27.03
C PRO A 39 -8.92 9.68 -26.04
N TYR A 40 -7.94 8.83 -26.32
CA TYR A 40 -7.48 7.80 -25.41
C TYR A 40 -5.95 7.68 -25.46
N PHE A 41 -5.36 7.26 -24.34
CA PHE A 41 -3.92 7.12 -24.20
C PHE A 41 -3.53 5.65 -24.06
N PRO A 42 -2.83 5.06 -25.04
CA PRO A 42 -2.25 3.74 -24.86
C PRO A 42 -1.05 3.81 -23.90
N PHE A 43 -0.77 2.70 -23.20
CA PHE A 43 0.46 2.58 -22.43
C PHE A 43 1.69 2.71 -23.33
N SER A 44 2.77 3.31 -22.80
CA SER A 44 4.07 3.38 -23.48
C SER A 44 4.68 1.97 -23.65
N GLU A 45 5.61 1.81 -24.60
CA GLU A 45 6.31 0.53 -24.81
C GLU A 45 7.07 0.05 -23.57
N GLU A 46 7.55 0.96 -22.73
CA GLU A 46 8.17 0.62 -21.46
C GLU A 46 7.14 0.11 -20.45
N ALA A 47 6.01 0.81 -20.29
CA ALA A 47 4.94 0.40 -19.38
C ALA A 47 4.34 -0.96 -19.77
N LYS A 48 4.29 -1.28 -21.07
CA LYS A 48 3.86 -2.60 -21.57
C LYS A 48 4.75 -3.76 -21.10
N LYS A 49 5.99 -3.50 -20.66
CA LYS A 49 6.89 -4.51 -20.10
C LYS A 49 6.65 -4.76 -18.61
N CYS A 50 5.88 -3.91 -17.95
CA CYS A 50 5.57 -4.04 -16.52
C CYS A 50 4.48 -5.09 -16.27
N GLN A 51 4.50 -5.69 -15.08
CA GLN A 51 3.45 -6.60 -14.62
C GLN A 51 2.65 -5.94 -13.49
N PHE A 52 1.33 -6.12 -13.50
CA PHE A 52 0.48 -5.75 -12.37
C PHE A 52 0.66 -6.76 -11.24
N ILE A 53 1.37 -6.35 -10.18
CA ILE A 53 1.56 -7.18 -8.99
C ILE A 53 0.45 -6.87 -8.00
N ARG A 54 -0.40 -7.86 -7.70
CA ARG A 54 -1.32 -7.77 -6.57
C ARG A 54 -0.52 -7.94 -5.28
N MET A 55 -0.28 -6.83 -4.58
CA MET A 55 0.33 -6.89 -3.26
C MET A 55 -0.63 -7.61 -2.31
N GLY A 56 -0.29 -8.83 -1.90
CA GLY A 56 -1.01 -9.52 -0.85
C GLY A 56 -0.95 -8.70 0.44
N GLN A 57 -2.03 -8.72 1.22
CA GLN A 57 -1.95 -8.23 2.60
C GLN A 57 -1.02 -9.16 3.37
N LYS A 58 0.18 -8.67 3.73
CA LYS A 58 1.05 -9.42 4.64
C LYS A 58 0.29 -9.60 5.94
N ARG A 59 0.07 -10.87 6.33
CA ARG A 59 -0.48 -11.17 7.66
C ARG A 59 0.43 -10.52 8.70
N LYS A 60 -0.14 -9.73 9.60
CA LYS A 60 0.60 -9.22 10.75
C LYS A 60 1.09 -10.40 11.56
N LYS A 61 2.33 -10.32 12.04
CA LYS A 61 2.95 -11.36 12.86
C LYS A 61 2.27 -11.48 14.22
N PHE A 62 1.82 -10.36 14.78
CA PHE A 62 1.20 -10.25 16.09
C PHE A 62 -0.26 -9.86 15.96
N ASN A 63 -1.11 -10.51 16.76
CA ASN A 63 -2.52 -10.12 16.92
C ASN A 63 -2.67 -9.07 18.03
N GLU A 64 -3.91 -8.67 18.33
CA GLU A 64 -4.18 -7.65 19.35
C GLU A 64 -3.78 -8.10 20.76
N GLU A 65 -3.96 -9.38 21.09
CA GLU A 65 -3.59 -9.94 22.39
C GLU A 65 -2.07 -9.97 22.59
N ASP A 66 -1.32 -10.32 21.55
CA ASP A 66 0.14 -10.25 21.54
C ASP A 66 0.62 -8.81 21.72
N CYS A 67 0.00 -7.87 21.02
CA CYS A 67 0.31 -6.45 21.14
C CYS A 67 0.05 -5.93 22.56
N ARG A 68 -1.04 -6.37 23.20
CA ARG A 68 -1.37 -6.02 24.59
C ARG A 68 -0.33 -6.58 25.56
N ARG A 69 0.05 -7.85 25.42
CA ARG A 69 1.09 -8.49 26.24
C ARG A 69 2.43 -7.78 26.13
N ILE A 70 2.86 -7.43 24.91
CA ILE A 70 4.11 -6.68 24.67
C ILE A 70 4.07 -5.31 25.37
N LYS A 71 2.92 -4.61 25.34
CA LYS A 71 2.75 -3.32 26.03
C LYS A 71 2.83 -3.48 27.55
N GLU A 72 2.14 -4.46 28.12
CA GLU A 72 2.15 -4.73 29.56
C GLU A 72 3.57 -5.09 30.04
N GLU A 73 4.28 -5.94 29.32
CA GLU A 73 5.66 -6.30 29.68
C GLU A 73 6.64 -5.12 29.61
N HIS A 74 6.38 -4.14 28.74
CA HIS A 74 7.17 -2.93 28.69
C HIS A 74 6.80 -1.95 29.83
N LEU A 75 5.50 -1.67 29.99
CA LEU A 75 5.00 -0.62 30.87
C LEU A 75 4.98 -1.02 32.35
N ILE A 76 4.68 -2.28 32.64
CA ILE A 76 4.55 -2.80 34.01
C ILE A 76 5.86 -3.46 34.44
N ASN A 77 6.37 -4.37 33.62
CA ASN A 77 7.57 -5.16 33.96
C ASN A 77 8.89 -4.47 33.58
N GLY A 78 8.83 -3.28 32.96
CA GLY A 78 10.01 -2.48 32.60
C GLY A 78 10.94 -3.14 31.57
N LYS A 79 10.47 -4.13 30.79
CA LYS A 79 11.33 -4.83 29.82
C LYS A 79 11.79 -3.85 28.74
N SER A 80 13.09 -3.85 28.44
CA SER A 80 13.64 -3.03 27.36
C SER A 80 13.23 -3.55 25.96
N TYR A 81 13.26 -2.65 24.97
CA TYR A 81 12.97 -2.97 23.57
C TYR A 81 13.81 -4.14 23.04
N ARG A 82 15.09 -4.24 23.46
CA ARG A 82 15.99 -5.32 23.06
C ARG A 82 15.56 -6.67 23.66
N LYS A 83 15.07 -6.67 24.90
CA LYS A 83 14.62 -7.90 25.57
C LYS A 83 13.35 -8.43 24.90
N LEU A 84 12.37 -7.56 24.67
CA LEU A 84 11.12 -7.89 23.96
C LEU A 84 11.38 -8.33 22.52
N SER A 85 12.28 -7.67 21.81
CA SER A 85 12.68 -8.03 20.45
C SER A 85 13.23 -9.47 20.36
N LYS A 86 14.05 -9.88 21.33
CA LYS A 86 14.55 -11.26 21.41
C LYS A 86 13.44 -12.26 21.75
N GLU A 87 12.61 -11.94 22.74
CA GLU A 87 11.56 -12.82 23.25
C GLU A 87 10.46 -13.10 22.21
N TYR A 88 10.02 -12.06 21.50
CA TYR A 88 9.00 -12.18 20.45
C TYR A 88 9.61 -12.43 19.05
N ASN A 89 10.92 -12.65 18.98
CA ASN A 89 11.69 -12.89 17.76
C ASN A 89 11.34 -11.88 16.64
N CYS A 90 11.39 -10.59 16.93
CA CYS A 90 11.05 -9.53 15.98
C CYS A 90 12.03 -8.37 16.09
N SER A 91 12.01 -7.43 15.14
CA SER A 91 12.87 -6.26 15.21
C SER A 91 12.41 -5.30 16.32
N THR A 92 13.36 -4.56 16.90
CA THR A 92 13.05 -3.49 17.86
C THR A 92 12.12 -2.42 17.27
N ARG A 93 12.14 -2.23 15.94
CA ARG A 93 11.21 -1.37 15.22
C ARG A 93 9.75 -1.84 15.34
N ILE A 94 9.50 -3.14 15.26
CA ILE A 94 8.14 -3.68 15.44
C ILE A 94 7.66 -3.45 16.86
N ILE A 95 8.51 -3.73 17.87
CA ILE A 95 8.19 -3.42 19.27
C ILE A 95 7.83 -1.93 19.44
N TYR A 96 8.64 -1.03 18.86
CA TYR A 96 8.34 0.40 18.88
C TYR A 96 7.01 0.76 18.22
N GLN A 97 6.69 0.16 17.08
CA GLN A 97 5.40 0.38 16.40
C GLN A 97 4.23 -0.09 17.25
N ILE A 98 4.34 -1.25 17.90
CA ILE A 98 3.31 -1.78 18.81
C ILE A 98 3.09 -0.83 19.99
N LEU A 99 4.18 -0.36 20.62
CA LEU A 99 4.13 0.56 21.76
C LEU A 99 3.59 1.96 21.39
N LYS A 100 3.61 2.33 20.10
CA LYS A 100 3.12 3.62 19.59
C LYS A 100 1.79 3.52 18.84
N ASP A 101 1.13 2.36 18.86
CA ASP A 101 -0.13 2.13 18.14
C ASP A 101 -0.02 2.38 16.62
N LYS A 102 1.14 2.03 16.05
CA LYS A 102 1.49 2.16 14.62
C LYS A 102 1.79 0.83 13.94
N TYR A 103 1.44 -0.29 14.58
CA TYR A 103 1.68 -1.64 14.08
C TYR A 103 0.50 -2.17 13.27
#